data_AF-A0A350YUC7-F1
#
_entry.id   AF-A0A350YUC7-F1
#
_cell.length_a   1.000
_cell.length_b   1.000
_cell.length_c   1.000
_cell.angle_alpha   90.00
_cell.angle_beta   90.00
_cell.angle_gamma   90.00
#
_symmetry.space_group_name_H-M   'P 1'
#
loop_
_entity.id
_entity.type
_entity.pdbx_description
1 polymer ?
#
loop_
_entity_poly.entity_id
_entity_poly.type
_entity_poly.pdbx_seq_one_letter_code
_entity_poly.pdbx_strand_id
1 'polypeptide(L)'
;MQKNRQIIGMTGSQIWLLLSIAWLCLFFPFKSFSQPSSDTHTLRGTIPFSVFVTPDKHFPPEEVFDKNSAVSFSPYQQSKLISPLQTYWLRLDFAGIDLSLSETWIIRVTNYDDIVFYPSAINPENEEPLNEIRNFRQVRYMPYADFEINTSELWEEKYLYVRIKHTSVRERLHNPEFIHPEIAEREGFSMISINDIKRQIPYLLFIGGMLLMILYSLGIFFMHRDRLFLFYAIYLFMLLLYLGIRLPILFSYLETHFPRYMYLHNELIQIIVNISYLYFAAIFLNASRDFPLLDKAIRWAIRLLFVILFLVFLMLVTGYLAEYEQYLIAAERYFMILFALGAYVHIILYYKQKIVLYLVMGSIFFLAGGILAMLFLNISYMMLGSAIEV
;
A
#
# COMPACT_ATOMS: atom_id res chain seq x y z
N MET A 1 -61.02 -13.49 -8.89
CA MET A 1 -59.83 -14.05 -9.58
C MET A 1 -58.64 -14.04 -8.64
N GLN A 2 -58.49 -15.08 -7.81
CA GLN A 2 -57.32 -15.28 -6.95
C GLN A 2 -56.30 -16.14 -7.72
N LYS A 3 -55.22 -15.52 -8.17
CA LYS A 3 -54.12 -16.21 -8.86
C LYS A 3 -53.16 -16.74 -7.79
N ASN A 4 -53.34 -18.02 -7.44
CA ASN A 4 -52.42 -18.79 -6.60
C ASN A 4 -51.01 -18.74 -7.21
N ARG A 5 -50.08 -18.02 -6.59
CA ARG A 5 -48.65 -18.11 -6.91
C ARG A 5 -48.13 -19.40 -6.26
N GLN A 6 -48.04 -20.46 -7.05
CA GLN A 6 -47.22 -21.62 -6.69
C GLN A 6 -45.77 -21.16 -6.59
N ILE A 7 -45.28 -21.06 -5.35
CA ILE A 7 -43.86 -20.89 -5.06
C ILE A 7 -43.22 -22.26 -5.34
N ILE A 8 -42.50 -22.35 -6.45
CA ILE A 8 -41.70 -23.53 -6.80
C ILE A 8 -40.61 -23.65 -5.73
N GLY A 9 -40.77 -24.61 -4.83
CA GLY A 9 -39.77 -24.89 -3.79
C GLY A 9 -38.52 -25.47 -4.44
N MET A 10 -37.46 -24.67 -4.52
CA MET A 10 -36.12 -25.19 -4.81
C MET A 10 -35.71 -26.10 -3.67
N THR A 11 -35.36 -27.34 -3.99
CA THR A 11 -34.86 -28.31 -3.00
C THR A 11 -33.48 -27.88 -2.51
N GLY A 12 -33.14 -28.21 -1.26
CA GLY A 12 -31.87 -27.81 -0.64
C GLY A 12 -30.62 -28.22 -1.46
N SER A 13 -30.70 -29.27 -2.27
CA SER A 13 -29.61 -29.68 -3.16
C SER A 13 -29.39 -28.71 -4.33
N GLN A 14 -30.44 -28.06 -4.85
CA GLN A 14 -30.33 -27.09 -5.93
C GLN A 14 -29.67 -25.79 -5.45
N ILE A 15 -29.95 -25.37 -4.21
CA ILE A 15 -29.29 -24.22 -3.58
C ILE A 15 -27.79 -24.51 -3.37
N TRP A 16 -27.46 -25.73 -2.90
CA TRP A 16 -26.07 -26.12 -2.69
C TRP A 16 -25.28 -26.21 -4.00
N LEU A 17 -25.89 -26.73 -5.07
CA LEU A 17 -25.27 -26.80 -6.39
C LEU A 17 -25.01 -25.40 -6.97
N LEU A 18 -25.96 -24.47 -6.84
CA LEU A 18 -25.78 -23.09 -7.29
C LEU A 18 -24.70 -22.35 -6.50
N LEU A 19 -24.62 -22.55 -5.18
CA LEU A 19 -23.55 -22.00 -4.35
C LEU A 19 -22.18 -22.59 -4.75
N SER A 20 -22.11 -23.89 -5.05
CA SER A 20 -20.88 -24.57 -5.48
C SER A 20 -20.39 -24.07 -6.84
N ILE A 21 -21.30 -23.85 -7.79
CA ILE A 21 -20.99 -23.33 -9.12
C ILE A 21 -20.58 -21.85 -9.03
N ALA A 22 -21.28 -21.04 -8.23
CA ALA A 22 -20.89 -19.66 -7.96
C ALA A 22 -19.49 -19.60 -7.33
N TRP A 23 -19.19 -20.52 -6.40
CA TRP A 23 -17.87 -20.65 -5.79
C TRP A 23 -16.79 -21.06 -6.81
N LEU A 24 -17.08 -22.05 -7.68
CA LEU A 24 -16.17 -22.48 -8.76
C LEU A 24 -15.92 -21.38 -9.79
N CYS A 25 -16.92 -20.58 -10.15
CA CYS A 25 -16.78 -19.47 -11.09
C CYS A 25 -16.06 -18.26 -10.48
N LEU A 26 -16.15 -18.05 -9.16
CA LEU A 26 -15.42 -16.98 -8.46
C LEU A 26 -13.97 -17.35 -8.15
N PHE A 27 -13.66 -18.65 -8.00
CA PHE A 27 -12.33 -19.12 -7.63
C PHE A 27 -11.52 -19.79 -8.75
N PHE A 28 -12.05 -19.97 -9.96
CA PHE A 28 -11.21 -20.29 -11.12
C PHE A 28 -10.55 -19.02 -11.64
N PRO A 29 -9.25 -18.79 -11.39
CA PRO A 29 -8.55 -17.72 -12.08
C PRO A 29 -8.54 -18.09 -13.56
N PHE A 30 -9.24 -17.30 -14.38
CA PHE A 30 -8.98 -17.25 -15.82
C PHE A 30 -7.52 -16.82 -15.99
N LYS A 31 -6.59 -17.78 -15.94
CA LYS A 31 -5.23 -17.60 -16.42
C LYS A 31 -5.30 -17.58 -17.94
N SER A 32 -5.73 -16.45 -18.50
CA SER A 32 -5.43 -16.14 -19.90
C SER A 32 -3.91 -15.92 -19.97
N PHE A 33 -3.17 -16.96 -20.27
CA PHE A 33 -1.79 -16.85 -20.71
C PHE A 33 -1.81 -16.14 -22.07
N SER A 34 -1.67 -14.82 -22.05
CA SER A 34 -1.16 -14.11 -23.22
C SER A 34 0.32 -14.47 -23.31
N GLN A 35 0.72 -15.19 -24.35
CA GLN A 35 2.12 -15.38 -24.65
C GLN A 35 2.69 -14.01 -25.06
N PRO A 36 3.74 -13.50 -24.39
CA PRO A 36 4.44 -12.31 -24.86
C PRO A 36 5.03 -12.64 -26.23
N SER A 37 4.77 -11.79 -27.23
CA SER A 37 5.41 -11.87 -28.54
C SER A 37 6.93 -11.73 -28.36
N SER A 38 7.70 -12.66 -28.94
CA SER A 38 9.16 -12.75 -28.82
C SER A 38 9.92 -11.49 -29.23
N ASP A 39 9.30 -10.59 -30.00
CA ASP A 39 9.92 -9.36 -30.51
C ASP A 39 9.95 -8.21 -29.49
N THR A 40 9.42 -8.41 -28.28
CA THR A 40 9.39 -7.35 -27.24
C THR A 40 10.70 -7.17 -26.48
N HIS A 41 11.66 -8.09 -26.59
CA HIS A 41 12.90 -8.04 -25.81
C HIS A 41 13.89 -6.97 -26.27
N THR A 42 13.81 -6.47 -27.51
CA THR A 42 14.70 -5.41 -28.00
C THR A 42 14.24 -4.01 -27.64
N LEU A 43 12.96 -3.85 -27.29
CA LEU A 43 12.34 -2.54 -27.06
C LEU A 43 12.13 -2.21 -25.58
N ARG A 44 12.54 -3.10 -24.68
CA ARG A 44 12.50 -2.91 -23.23
C ARG A 44 13.56 -3.75 -22.53
N GLY A 45 14.18 -3.20 -21.49
CA GLY A 45 15.09 -3.96 -20.63
C GLY A 45 15.44 -3.23 -19.34
N THR A 46 16.24 -3.88 -18.49
CA THR A 46 16.76 -3.27 -17.26
C THR A 46 18.09 -2.57 -17.53
N ILE A 47 18.28 -1.41 -16.93
CA ILE A 47 19.52 -0.63 -17.03
C ILE A 47 20.44 -1.00 -15.86
N PRO A 48 21.65 -1.52 -16.12
CA PRO A 48 22.66 -1.68 -15.08
C PRO A 48 22.98 -0.34 -14.43
N PHE A 49 23.13 -0.32 -13.11
CA PHE A 49 23.48 0.91 -12.40
C PHE A 49 24.48 0.67 -11.27
N SER A 50 25.20 1.75 -10.96
CA SER A 50 26.11 1.84 -9.82
C SER A 50 25.66 2.98 -8.91
N VAL A 51 25.97 2.89 -7.62
CA VAL A 51 25.41 3.78 -6.60
C VAL A 51 26.52 4.42 -5.79
N PHE A 52 26.39 5.72 -5.60
CA PHE A 52 27.07 6.52 -4.60
C PHE A 52 26.06 7.00 -3.56
N VAL A 53 26.41 6.92 -2.28
CA VAL A 53 25.51 7.24 -1.17
C VAL A 53 26.14 8.32 -0.32
N THR A 54 25.41 9.40 -0.07
CA THR A 54 25.87 10.52 0.75
C THR A 54 24.79 10.93 1.75
N PRO A 55 25.14 11.29 3.00
CA PRO A 55 24.20 11.91 3.93
C PRO A 55 23.90 13.37 3.58
N ASP A 56 24.73 14.01 2.75
CA ASP A 56 24.53 15.40 2.36
C ASP A 56 23.47 15.53 1.27
N LYS A 57 22.37 16.22 1.59
CA LYS A 57 21.27 16.48 0.68
C LYS A 57 21.68 17.42 -0.47
N HIS A 58 22.63 18.32 -0.21
CA HIS A 58 23.08 19.34 -1.16
C HIS A 58 24.45 19.01 -1.74
N PHE A 59 24.83 17.73 -1.75
CA PHE A 59 26.08 17.30 -2.37
C PHE A 59 26.13 17.83 -3.82
N PRO A 60 27.17 18.61 -4.17
CA PRO A 60 27.21 19.33 -5.42
C PRO A 60 27.27 18.35 -6.60
N PRO A 61 26.42 18.50 -7.62
CA PRO A 61 26.41 17.61 -8.78
C PRO A 61 27.77 17.56 -9.51
N GLU A 62 28.48 18.68 -9.54
CA GLU A 62 29.82 18.82 -10.15
C GLU A 62 30.83 17.82 -9.62
N GLU A 63 30.86 17.61 -8.29
CA GLU A 63 31.75 16.64 -7.67
C GLU A 63 31.38 15.20 -8.03
N VAL A 64 30.12 14.92 -8.35
CA VAL A 64 29.67 13.59 -8.78
C VAL A 64 30.14 13.28 -10.21
N PHE A 65 30.21 14.30 -11.07
CA PHE A 65 30.53 14.15 -12.48
C PHE A 65 32.04 14.24 -12.77
N ASP A 66 32.81 14.88 -11.89
CA ASP A 66 34.26 14.98 -12.05
C ASP A 66 34.94 13.61 -11.93
N LYS A 67 35.64 13.21 -13.00
CA LYS A 67 36.44 11.99 -13.06
C LYS A 67 37.57 11.96 -12.03
N ASN A 68 38.03 13.14 -11.60
CA ASN A 68 39.09 13.28 -10.61
C ASN A 68 38.58 13.31 -9.18
N SER A 69 37.25 13.34 -8.98
CA SER A 69 36.67 13.32 -7.65
C SER A 69 36.96 12.01 -6.94
N ALA A 70 36.95 12.05 -5.60
CA ALA A 70 37.04 10.86 -4.76
C ALA A 70 35.73 10.03 -4.75
N VAL A 71 34.73 10.41 -5.56
CA VAL A 71 33.41 9.77 -5.57
C VAL A 71 33.50 8.41 -6.25
N SER A 72 33.52 7.36 -5.44
CA SER A 72 33.52 5.99 -5.93
C SER A 72 32.11 5.43 -6.01
N PHE A 73 31.61 5.22 -7.23
CA PHE A 73 30.40 4.46 -7.46
C PHE A 73 30.65 2.97 -7.25
N SER A 74 29.82 2.32 -6.44
CA SER A 74 29.89 0.89 -6.19
C SER A 74 28.70 0.16 -6.83
N PRO A 75 28.85 -1.10 -7.28
CA PRO A 75 27.72 -1.88 -7.73
C PRO A 75 26.72 -2.03 -6.58
N TYR A 76 25.44 -1.73 -6.84
CA TYR A 76 24.42 -1.79 -5.78
C TYR A 76 24.19 -3.22 -5.32
N GLN A 77 24.30 -3.43 -4.01
CA GLN A 77 23.84 -4.67 -3.40
C GLN A 77 22.34 -4.59 -3.19
N GLN A 78 21.57 -5.33 -4.01
CA GLN A 78 20.10 -5.38 -3.98
C GLN A 78 19.51 -5.76 -2.61
N SER A 79 20.31 -6.27 -1.68
CA SER A 79 19.87 -6.61 -0.32
C SER A 79 19.69 -5.42 0.61
N LYS A 80 20.29 -4.26 0.32
CA LYS A 80 20.25 -3.09 1.21
C LYS A 80 18.90 -2.34 1.08
N LEU A 81 18.37 -1.87 2.20
CA LEU A 81 17.21 -0.97 2.22
C LEU A 81 17.67 0.48 2.05
N ILE A 82 16.81 1.31 1.47
CA ILE A 82 17.03 2.75 1.35
C ILE A 82 16.83 3.39 2.73
N SER A 83 17.77 4.25 3.14
CA SER A 83 17.70 5.05 4.35
C SER A 83 17.14 6.44 4.03
N PRO A 84 16.19 6.96 4.84
CA PRO A 84 15.59 8.27 4.63
C PRO A 84 16.56 9.43 4.87
N LEU A 85 17.66 9.16 5.57
CA LEU A 85 18.72 10.13 5.89
C LEU A 85 19.76 10.23 4.78
N GLN A 86 19.71 9.34 3.78
CA GLN A 86 20.69 9.27 2.72
C GLN A 86 20.11 9.76 1.39
N THR A 87 20.97 10.36 0.59
CA THR A 87 20.72 10.67 -0.80
C THR A 87 21.54 9.70 -1.65
N TYR A 88 20.89 9.12 -2.66
CA TYR A 88 21.47 8.11 -3.52
C TYR A 88 21.67 8.70 -4.91
N TRP A 89 22.91 8.66 -5.37
CA TRP A 89 23.27 8.99 -6.74
C TRP A 89 23.41 7.68 -7.50
N LEU A 90 22.57 7.50 -8.51
CA LEU A 90 22.61 6.38 -9.43
C LEU A 90 23.35 6.84 -10.69
N ARG A 91 24.35 6.06 -11.10
CA ARG A 91 24.95 6.15 -12.44
C ARG A 91 24.43 4.98 -13.26
N LEU A 92 23.52 5.28 -14.17
CA LEU A 92 22.91 4.35 -15.11
C LEU A 92 23.86 4.13 -16.29
N ASP A 93 24.13 2.88 -16.66
CA ASP A 93 25.08 2.52 -17.71
C ASP A 93 24.34 1.93 -18.93
N PHE A 94 24.42 2.63 -20.06
CA PHE A 94 23.78 2.24 -21.32
C PHE A 94 24.71 1.57 -22.33
N ALA A 95 25.99 1.31 -22.04
CA ALA A 95 26.93 0.79 -23.05
C ALA A 95 26.57 -0.57 -23.66
N GLY A 96 25.77 -1.36 -22.98
CA GLY A 96 25.31 -2.67 -23.47
C GLY A 96 23.94 -2.63 -24.15
N ILE A 97 23.32 -1.45 -24.30
CA ILE A 97 21.96 -1.29 -24.78
C ILE A 97 22.00 -0.65 -26.17
N ASP A 98 21.37 -1.28 -27.15
CA ASP A 98 21.26 -0.73 -28.51
C ASP A 98 20.19 0.37 -28.54
N LEU A 99 20.63 1.61 -28.35
CA LEU A 99 19.76 2.79 -28.39
C LEU A 99 19.55 3.32 -29.83
N SER A 100 20.11 2.67 -30.86
CA SER A 100 20.03 3.16 -32.25
C SER A 100 18.62 3.12 -32.86
N LEU A 101 17.70 2.37 -32.24
CA LEU A 101 16.33 2.19 -32.73
C LEU A 101 15.47 3.45 -32.59
N SER A 102 15.81 4.37 -31.68
CA SER A 102 15.06 5.60 -31.44
C SER A 102 15.97 6.70 -30.90
N GLU A 103 15.73 7.95 -31.32
CA GLU A 103 16.43 9.12 -30.76
C GLU A 103 16.03 9.39 -29.31
N THR A 104 14.80 9.03 -28.93
CA THR A 104 14.25 9.21 -27.58
C THR A 104 13.91 7.87 -26.93
N TRP A 105 14.11 7.81 -25.61
CA TRP A 105 13.83 6.63 -24.80
C TRP A 105 13.16 7.02 -23.49
N ILE A 106 12.28 6.14 -22.99
CA ILE A 106 11.64 6.34 -21.68
C ILE A 106 12.40 5.53 -20.64
N ILE A 107 12.92 6.22 -19.63
CA ILE A 107 13.48 5.61 -18.44
C ILE A 107 12.39 5.51 -17.39
N ARG A 108 12.10 4.29 -16.98
CA ARG A 108 11.15 3.98 -15.92
C ARG A 108 11.91 3.66 -14.64
N VAL A 109 11.67 4.45 -13.60
CA VAL A 109 12.21 4.23 -12.25
C VAL A 109 11.06 4.05 -11.26
N THR A 110 11.28 3.33 -10.16
CA THR A 110 10.30 3.29 -9.06
C THR A 110 10.02 4.69 -8.54
N ASN A 111 8.79 4.94 -8.09
CA ASN A 111 8.39 6.24 -7.58
C ASN A 111 9.04 6.54 -6.21
N TYR A 112 10.11 7.32 -6.22
CA TYR A 112 10.76 7.86 -5.02
C TYR A 112 10.24 9.29 -4.73
N ASP A 113 10.47 9.79 -3.51
CA ASP A 113 9.89 11.08 -3.07
C ASP A 113 10.51 12.30 -3.78
N ASP A 114 11.76 12.18 -4.19
CA ASP A 114 12.53 13.22 -4.86
C ASP A 114 13.46 12.52 -5.86
N ILE A 115 13.23 12.77 -7.15
CA ILE A 115 13.99 12.20 -8.25
C ILE A 115 14.44 13.35 -9.14
N VAL A 116 15.74 13.46 -9.38
CA VAL A 116 16.33 14.49 -10.23
C VAL A 116 17.28 13.82 -11.22
N PHE A 117 17.06 14.08 -12.51
CA PHE A 117 17.91 13.61 -13.60
C PHE A 117 18.89 14.69 -14.02
N TYR A 118 20.11 14.28 -14.36
CA TYR A 118 21.17 15.18 -14.79
C TYR A 118 21.63 14.80 -16.21
N PRO A 119 20.95 15.28 -17.26
CA PRO A 119 21.39 15.11 -18.64
C PRO A 119 22.68 15.89 -18.92
N SER A 120 23.49 15.44 -19.89
CA SER A 120 24.79 16.02 -20.24
C SER A 120 24.72 17.45 -20.76
N ALA A 121 23.58 17.84 -21.33
CA ALA A 121 23.36 19.17 -21.90
C ALA A 121 23.16 20.27 -20.84
N ILE A 122 22.86 19.92 -19.58
CA ILE A 122 22.60 20.90 -18.53
C ILE A 122 23.90 21.20 -17.79
N ASN A 123 24.34 22.46 -17.86
CA ASN A 123 25.44 22.94 -17.01
C ASN A 123 24.97 22.90 -15.54
N PRO A 124 25.66 22.16 -14.64
CA PRO A 124 25.27 22.05 -13.24
C PRO A 124 25.21 23.40 -12.50
N GLU A 125 25.90 24.43 -12.98
CA GLU A 125 25.86 25.78 -12.40
C GLU A 125 24.52 26.51 -12.61
N ASN A 126 23.76 26.13 -13.64
CA ASN A 126 22.42 26.67 -13.86
C ASN A 126 21.41 25.87 -13.03
N GLU A 127 21.33 26.18 -11.73
CA GLU A 127 20.23 25.79 -10.85
C GLU A 127 18.90 26.46 -11.26
N GLU A 128 18.61 26.65 -12.55
CA GLU A 128 17.22 26.88 -12.93
C GLU A 128 16.44 25.68 -12.40
N PRO A 129 15.40 25.91 -11.57
CA PRO A 129 14.77 24.84 -10.85
C PRO A 129 14.24 23.83 -11.88
N LEU A 130 14.91 22.69 -11.96
CA LEU A 130 14.51 21.52 -12.75
C LEU A 130 13.07 21.07 -12.45
N ASN A 131 12.42 21.65 -11.43
CA ASN A 131 10.99 21.60 -11.19
C ASN A 131 10.15 22.08 -12.40
N GLU A 132 10.69 22.91 -13.30
CA GLU A 132 10.02 23.32 -14.56
C GLU A 132 10.47 22.52 -15.79
N ILE A 133 11.57 21.76 -15.71
CA ILE A 133 12.05 20.94 -16.84
C ILE A 133 11.21 19.66 -16.89
N ARG A 134 10.10 19.83 -17.62
CA ARG A 134 9.04 18.87 -18.00
C ARG A 134 8.09 18.55 -16.85
N ASN A 135 6.95 19.26 -16.84
CA ASN A 135 5.69 18.79 -16.26
C ASN A 135 5.51 17.30 -16.54
N PHE A 136 5.85 16.48 -15.55
CA PHE A 136 5.99 15.05 -15.67
C PHE A 136 4.67 14.45 -16.14
N ARG A 137 4.70 13.64 -17.21
CA ARG A 137 3.64 12.66 -17.44
C ARG A 137 3.87 11.49 -16.50
N GLN A 138 3.66 11.71 -15.19
CA GLN A 138 3.41 10.57 -14.33
C GLN A 138 2.11 9.95 -14.84
N VAL A 139 2.25 8.83 -15.55
CA VAL A 139 1.12 8.04 -15.99
C VAL A 139 0.42 7.60 -14.71
N ARG A 140 -0.72 8.23 -14.41
CA ARG A 140 -1.52 7.92 -13.22
C ARG A 140 -1.71 6.41 -13.15
N TYR A 141 -1.59 5.85 -11.94
CA TYR A 141 -1.80 4.44 -11.59
C TYR A 141 -0.60 3.48 -11.70
N MET A 142 0.61 3.94 -12.03
CA MET A 142 1.79 3.07 -12.00
C MET A 142 2.75 3.40 -10.83
N PRO A 143 3.37 2.39 -10.18
CA PRO A 143 4.34 2.58 -9.10
C PRO A 143 5.71 3.08 -9.62
N TYR A 144 5.71 3.69 -10.80
CA TYR A 144 6.90 4.10 -11.51
C TYR A 144 6.75 5.55 -12.01
N ALA A 145 7.87 6.22 -12.13
CA ALA A 145 8.01 7.49 -12.78
C ALA A 145 8.76 7.28 -14.12
N ASP A 146 8.17 7.77 -15.20
CA ASP A 146 8.65 7.63 -16.57
C ASP A 146 9.28 8.95 -17.02
N PHE A 147 10.51 8.90 -17.53
CA PHE A 147 11.32 10.04 -17.94
C PHE A 147 11.76 9.87 -19.38
N GLU A 148 11.36 10.79 -20.25
CA GLU A 148 11.84 10.80 -21.63
C GLU A 148 13.22 11.46 -21.72
N ILE A 149 14.19 10.72 -22.25
CA ILE A 149 15.56 11.18 -22.51
C ILE A 149 15.87 11.11 -24.00
N ASN A 150 16.70 12.03 -24.48
CA ASN A 150 17.33 11.89 -25.79
C ASN A 150 18.68 11.17 -25.64
N THR A 151 19.05 10.32 -26.59
CA THR A 151 20.36 9.65 -26.60
C THR A 151 21.55 10.62 -26.56
N SER A 152 21.39 11.81 -27.15
CA SER A 152 22.38 12.90 -27.11
C SER A 152 22.56 13.55 -25.73
N GLU A 153 21.61 13.34 -24.81
CA GLU A 153 21.66 13.85 -23.44
C GLU A 153 22.44 12.92 -22.49
N LEU A 154 22.98 11.81 -23.00
CA LEU A 154 23.82 10.91 -22.21
C LEU A 154 25.23 11.49 -22.06
N TRP A 155 25.78 11.38 -20.85
CA TRP A 155 27.17 11.69 -20.56
C TRP A 155 28.07 10.67 -21.24
N GLU A 156 29.01 11.16 -22.06
CA GLU A 156 29.91 10.29 -22.84
C GLU A 156 29.15 9.29 -23.72
N GLU A 157 27.94 9.65 -24.15
CA GLU A 157 27.04 8.78 -24.94
C GLU A 157 26.66 7.47 -24.22
N LYS A 158 26.89 7.39 -22.90
CA LYS A 158 26.84 6.13 -22.15
C LYS A 158 26.12 6.23 -20.81
N TYR A 159 26.28 7.35 -20.10
CA TYR A 159 25.88 7.44 -18.71
C TYR A 159 24.75 8.43 -18.50
N LEU A 160 23.86 8.10 -17.56
CA LEU A 160 22.91 9.06 -17.00
C LEU A 160 22.99 9.04 -15.49
N TYR A 161 23.06 10.23 -14.90
CA TYR A 161 23.09 10.38 -13.45
C TYR A 161 21.71 10.74 -12.94
N VAL A 162 21.30 10.06 -11.87
CA VAL A 162 20.01 10.28 -11.22
C VAL A 162 20.25 10.44 -9.73
N ARG A 163 19.82 11.55 -9.15
CA ARG A 163 19.77 11.73 -7.71
C ARG A 163 18.39 11.35 -7.23
N ILE A 164 18.33 10.43 -6.30
CA ILE A 164 17.08 10.05 -5.65
C ILE A 164 17.18 10.24 -4.14
N LYS A 165 16.06 10.64 -3.55
CA LYS A 165 15.86 10.62 -2.12
C LYS A 165 14.48 10.06 -1.84
N HIS A 166 14.43 9.07 -0.97
CA HIS A 166 13.20 8.45 -0.54
C HIS A 166 13.11 8.55 0.98
N THR A 167 12.02 9.12 1.45
CA THR A 167 11.70 9.34 2.87
C THR A 167 11.07 8.13 3.54
N SER A 168 10.57 7.16 2.77
CA SER A 168 10.05 5.90 3.29
C SER A 168 11.15 4.83 3.37
N VAL A 169 11.22 4.13 4.50
CA VAL A 169 12.30 3.17 4.84
C VAL A 169 12.08 1.78 4.21
N ARG A 170 11.06 1.63 3.35
CA ARG A 170 10.51 0.30 3.01
C ARG A 170 10.95 -0.25 1.67
N GLU A 171 11.62 0.54 0.85
CA GLU A 171 11.93 0.13 -0.51
C GLU A 171 13.42 -0.13 -0.71
N ARG A 172 13.69 -1.10 -1.58
CA ARG A 172 15.02 -1.36 -2.12
C ARG A 172 15.14 -0.57 -3.40
N LEU A 173 16.37 -0.23 -3.80
CA LEU A 173 16.55 0.30 -5.15
C LEU A 173 16.21 -0.79 -6.16
N HIS A 174 15.18 -0.53 -6.94
CA HIS A 174 14.84 -1.34 -8.09
C HIS A 174 15.70 -0.95 -9.29
N ASN A 175 15.99 -1.93 -10.14
CA ASN A 175 16.68 -1.67 -11.40
C ASN A 175 15.80 -0.75 -12.26
N PRO A 176 16.31 0.40 -12.70
CA PRO A 176 15.63 1.21 -13.71
C PRO A 176 15.42 0.41 -14.99
N GLU A 177 14.35 0.70 -15.70
CA GLU A 177 14.06 0.09 -16.99
C GLU A 177 14.17 1.14 -18.08
N PHE A 178 14.59 0.74 -19.28
CA PHE A 178 14.44 1.54 -20.48
C PHE A 178 13.31 0.94 -21.33
N ILE A 179 12.51 1.81 -21.94
CA ILE A 179 11.32 1.45 -22.70
C ILE A 179 11.27 2.31 -23.95
N HIS A 180 11.02 1.67 -25.09
CA HIS A 180 10.81 2.37 -26.35
C HIS A 180 9.57 3.27 -26.27
N PRO A 181 9.58 4.50 -26.82
CA PRO A 181 8.46 5.43 -26.74
C PRO A 181 7.12 4.86 -27.21
N GLU A 182 7.09 4.05 -28.28
CA GLU A 182 5.85 3.41 -28.75
C GLU A 182 5.26 2.41 -27.74
N ILE A 183 6.12 1.67 -27.02
CA ILE A 183 5.66 0.75 -25.97
C ILE A 183 5.17 1.58 -24.78
N ALA A 184 5.94 2.58 -24.37
CA ALA A 184 5.55 3.48 -23.30
C ALA A 184 4.28 4.26 -23.63
N GLU A 185 4.03 4.60 -24.89
CA GLU A 185 2.81 5.23 -25.36
C GLU A 185 1.63 4.25 -25.28
N ARG A 186 1.83 3.02 -25.75
CA ARG A 186 0.83 1.95 -25.66
C ARG A 186 0.49 1.57 -24.21
N GLU A 187 1.47 1.65 -23.30
CA GLU A 187 1.29 1.44 -21.86
C GLU A 187 0.74 2.70 -21.14
N GLY A 188 1.16 3.89 -21.59
CA GLY A 188 0.93 5.19 -20.97
C GLY A 188 -0.38 5.86 -21.35
N PHE A 189 -0.88 5.60 -22.57
CA PHE A 189 -2.24 5.93 -22.98
C PHE A 189 -3.20 4.82 -22.54
N SER A 190 -3.62 4.90 -21.27
CA SER A 190 -5.03 4.77 -20.90
C SER A 190 -5.79 3.53 -21.41
N MET A 191 -5.30 2.34 -21.14
CA MET A 191 -6.23 1.27 -20.79
C MET A 191 -5.82 0.73 -19.43
N ILE A 192 -6.46 1.24 -18.37
CA ILE A 192 -6.70 0.42 -17.18
C ILE A 192 -7.21 -0.90 -17.76
N SER A 193 -6.39 -1.95 -17.71
CA SER A 193 -6.75 -3.18 -18.39
C SER A 193 -8.09 -3.62 -17.83
N ILE A 194 -8.95 -4.23 -18.63
CA ILE A 194 -10.15 -4.89 -18.10
C ILE A 194 -9.75 -5.83 -16.95
N ASN A 195 -8.54 -6.39 -17.00
CA ASN A 195 -7.98 -7.18 -15.91
C ASN A 195 -7.69 -6.34 -14.65
N ASP A 196 -7.18 -5.12 -14.76
CA ASP A 196 -6.96 -4.22 -13.62
C ASP A 196 -8.28 -3.74 -13.01
N ILE A 197 -9.30 -3.48 -13.83
CA ILE A 197 -10.66 -3.20 -13.36
C ILE A 197 -11.19 -4.43 -12.62
N LYS A 198 -11.11 -5.63 -13.22
CA LYS A 198 -11.57 -6.88 -12.60
C LYS A 198 -10.86 -7.16 -11.27
N ARG A 199 -9.56 -6.87 -11.16
CA ARG A 199 -8.79 -7.00 -9.92
C ARG A 199 -9.26 -6.02 -8.84
N GLN A 200 -9.84 -4.88 -9.21
CA GLN A 200 -10.37 -3.87 -8.28
C GLN A 200 -11.83 -4.11 -7.88
N ILE A 201 -12.60 -4.91 -8.62
CA ILE A 201 -14.01 -5.21 -8.30
C ILE A 201 -14.20 -5.70 -6.85
N PRO A 202 -13.41 -6.67 -6.33
CA PRO A 202 -13.58 -7.11 -4.93
C PRO A 202 -13.38 -5.98 -3.92
N TYR A 203 -12.42 -5.08 -4.18
CA TYR A 203 -12.16 -3.93 -3.31
C TYR A 203 -13.31 -2.92 -3.36
N LEU A 204 -13.85 -2.64 -4.54
CA LEU A 204 -14.99 -1.74 -4.71
C LEU A 204 -16.26 -2.29 -4.03
N LEU A 205 -16.52 -3.60 -4.18
CA LEU A 205 -17.62 -4.27 -3.49
C LEU A 205 -17.44 -4.23 -1.97
N PHE A 206 -16.21 -4.48 -1.49
CA PHE A 206 -15.88 -4.39 -0.07
C PHE A 206 -16.12 -2.98 0.48
N ILE A 207 -15.60 -1.94 -0.18
CA ILE A 207 -15.79 -0.53 0.20
C ILE A 207 -17.28 -0.16 0.20
N GLY A 208 -18.02 -0.57 -0.83
CA GLY A 208 -19.47 -0.33 -0.92
C GLY A 208 -20.25 -1.01 0.20
N GLY A 209 -19.92 -2.27 0.50
CA GLY A 209 -20.52 -3.02 1.62
C GLY A 209 -20.23 -2.38 2.98
N MET A 210 -18.97 -2.01 3.23
CA MET A 210 -18.54 -1.30 4.43
C MET A 210 -19.27 0.04 4.59
N LEU A 211 -19.38 0.82 3.53
CA LEU A 211 -20.10 2.10 3.55
C LEU A 211 -21.59 1.92 3.87
N LEU A 212 -22.23 0.90 3.28
CA LEU A 212 -23.61 0.55 3.59
C LEU A 212 -23.79 0.19 5.07
N MET A 213 -22.87 -0.60 5.64
CA MET A 213 -22.91 -0.99 7.06
C MET A 213 -22.67 0.19 8.00
N ILE A 214 -21.79 1.13 7.63
CA ILE A 214 -21.59 2.39 8.36
C ILE A 214 -22.88 3.21 8.37
N LEU A 215 -23.50 3.42 7.19
CA LEU A 215 -24.75 4.18 7.07
C LEU A 215 -25.91 3.51 7.81
N TYR A 216 -26.01 2.18 7.73
CA TYR A 216 -27.00 1.40 8.47
C TYR A 216 -26.85 1.57 9.98
N SER A 217 -25.62 1.43 10.49
CA SER A 217 -25.30 1.59 11.91
C SER A 217 -25.58 3.01 12.41
N LEU A 218 -25.21 4.03 11.62
CA LEU A 218 -25.54 5.42 11.93
C LEU A 218 -27.07 5.66 11.93
N GLY A 219 -27.80 5.06 10.99
CA GLY A 219 -29.26 5.12 10.95
C GLY A 219 -29.90 4.57 12.24
N ILE A 220 -29.46 3.39 12.68
CA ILE A 220 -29.93 2.80 13.96
C ILE A 220 -29.57 3.70 15.14
N PHE A 221 -28.36 4.26 15.17
CA PHE A 221 -27.93 5.20 16.21
C PHE A 221 -28.86 6.42 16.27
N PHE A 222 -29.22 7.03 15.14
CA PHE A 222 -30.13 8.18 15.14
C PHE A 222 -31.53 7.84 15.62
N MET A 223 -32.04 6.65 15.28
CA MET A 223 -33.36 6.17 15.69
C MET A 223 -33.44 5.79 17.17
N HIS A 224 -32.46 5.02 17.67
CA HIS A 224 -32.51 4.42 19.01
C HIS A 224 -31.63 5.14 20.03
N ARG A 225 -30.75 6.06 19.59
CA ARG A 225 -29.74 6.76 20.42
C ARG A 225 -28.81 5.83 21.20
N ASP A 226 -28.66 4.58 20.75
CA ASP A 226 -27.76 3.61 21.36
C ASP A 226 -26.33 3.82 20.85
N ARG A 227 -25.44 4.20 21.78
CA ARG A 227 -24.03 4.52 21.53
C ARG A 227 -23.26 3.33 20.95
N LEU A 228 -23.69 2.09 21.18
CA LEU A 228 -23.03 0.91 20.64
C LEU A 228 -22.90 1.00 19.11
N PHE A 229 -23.97 1.41 18.42
CA PHE A 229 -23.96 1.56 16.97
C PHE A 229 -23.10 2.72 16.48
N LEU A 230 -22.94 3.78 17.28
CA LEU A 230 -22.04 4.88 16.95
C LEU A 230 -20.57 4.43 16.99
N PHE A 231 -20.17 3.74 18.05
CA PHE A 231 -18.79 3.23 18.17
C PHE A 231 -18.49 2.18 17.11
N TYR A 232 -19.47 1.34 16.77
CA TYR A 232 -19.34 0.41 15.66
C TYR A 232 -19.16 1.12 14.32
N ALA A 233 -19.96 2.16 14.03
CA ALA A 233 -19.81 2.95 12.81
C ALA A 233 -18.45 3.66 12.73
N ILE A 234 -17.95 4.21 13.85
CA ILE A 234 -16.62 4.84 13.93
C ILE A 234 -15.53 3.80 13.64
N TYR A 235 -15.62 2.61 14.26
CA TYR A 235 -14.69 1.52 13.99
C TYR A 235 -14.69 1.14 12.51
N LEU A 236 -15.86 0.85 11.92
CA LEU A 236 -15.97 0.49 10.52
C LEU A 236 -15.46 1.61 9.60
N PHE A 237 -15.69 2.88 9.95
CA PHE A 237 -15.17 4.01 9.20
C PHE A 237 -13.64 4.08 9.23
N MET A 238 -13.01 3.90 10.39
CA MET A 238 -11.55 3.85 10.48
C MET A 238 -10.99 2.65 9.72
N LEU A 239 -11.65 1.49 9.82
CA LEU A 239 -11.27 0.29 9.07
C LEU A 239 -11.39 0.50 7.56
N LEU A 240 -12.43 1.21 7.12
CA LEU A 240 -12.63 1.61 5.73
C LEU A 240 -11.51 2.57 5.26
N LEU A 241 -11.10 3.54 6.07
CA LEU A 241 -9.97 4.42 5.72
C LEU A 241 -8.67 3.62 5.58
N TYR A 242 -8.40 2.71 6.52
CA TYR A 242 -7.21 1.87 6.50
C TYR A 242 -7.16 0.90 5.31
N LEU A 243 -8.24 0.18 5.03
CA LEU A 243 -8.29 -0.76 3.90
C LEU A 243 -8.51 -0.07 2.56
N GLY A 244 -9.27 1.03 2.57
CA GLY A 244 -9.61 1.81 1.38
C GLY A 244 -8.42 2.46 0.73
N ILE A 245 -7.36 2.81 1.49
CA ILE A 245 -6.13 3.39 0.95
C ILE A 245 -5.47 2.52 -0.13
N ARG A 246 -5.72 1.21 -0.09
CA ARG A 246 -5.18 0.23 -1.04
C ARG A 246 -5.89 0.24 -2.39
N LEU A 247 -6.95 1.02 -2.55
CA LEU A 247 -7.66 1.16 -3.81
C LEU A 247 -6.94 2.19 -4.70
N PRO A 248 -6.19 1.77 -5.73
CA PRO A 248 -5.35 2.68 -6.50
C PRO A 248 -6.18 3.77 -7.18
N ILE A 249 -7.42 3.47 -7.59
CA ILE A 249 -8.27 4.45 -8.27
C ILE A 249 -8.60 5.68 -7.41
N LEU A 250 -8.72 5.52 -6.08
CA LEU A 250 -9.05 6.62 -5.17
C LEU A 250 -7.80 7.34 -4.66
N PHE A 251 -6.73 6.59 -4.40
CA PHE A 251 -5.61 7.09 -3.61
C PHE A 251 -4.32 7.33 -4.41
N SER A 252 -4.20 6.81 -5.64
CA SER A 252 -3.02 7.05 -6.49
C SER A 252 -2.72 8.54 -6.69
N TYR A 253 -3.76 9.37 -6.83
CA TYR A 253 -3.60 10.82 -6.96
C TYR A 253 -2.98 11.44 -5.69
N LEU A 254 -3.46 11.02 -4.51
CA LEU A 254 -2.93 11.47 -3.23
C LEU A 254 -1.50 10.94 -2.98
N GLU A 255 -1.23 9.69 -3.36
CA GLU A 255 0.10 9.06 -3.26
C GLU A 255 1.11 9.75 -4.17
N THR A 256 0.69 10.12 -5.37
CA THR A 256 1.49 10.85 -6.35
C THR A 256 1.85 12.25 -5.84
N HIS A 257 0.85 13.03 -5.40
CA HIS A 257 1.08 14.43 -5.06
C HIS A 257 1.50 14.67 -3.61
N PHE A 258 1.16 13.76 -2.71
CA PHE A 258 1.42 13.88 -1.28
C PHE A 258 1.93 12.55 -0.69
N PRO A 259 3.05 11.99 -1.19
CA PRO A 259 3.55 10.68 -0.76
C PRO A 259 3.83 10.63 0.74
N ARG A 260 4.40 11.70 1.31
CA ARG A 260 4.65 11.82 2.76
C ARG A 260 3.37 11.78 3.58
N TYR A 261 2.31 12.46 3.13
CA TYR A 261 1.02 12.44 3.83
C TYR A 261 0.40 11.05 3.77
N MET A 262 0.51 10.37 2.63
CA MET A 262 -0.01 9.02 2.45
C MET A 262 0.72 8.00 3.32
N TYR A 263 2.04 8.12 3.44
CA TYR A 263 2.83 7.32 4.37
C TYR A 263 2.38 7.57 5.83
N LEU A 264 2.31 8.85 6.23
CA LEU A 264 1.82 9.26 7.56
C LEU A 264 0.42 8.70 7.84
N HIS A 265 -0.50 8.84 6.89
CA HIS A 265 -1.86 8.34 7.01
C HIS A 265 -1.86 6.82 7.20
N ASN A 266 -1.15 6.06 6.35
CA ASN A 266 -1.16 4.61 6.37
C ASN A 266 -0.69 4.03 7.71
N GLU A 267 0.36 4.60 8.31
CA GLU A 267 0.89 4.09 9.59
C GLU A 267 0.03 4.50 10.78
N LEU A 268 -0.46 5.75 10.82
CA LEU A 268 -1.28 6.22 11.93
C LEU A 268 -2.69 5.61 11.92
N ILE A 269 -3.30 5.47 10.74
CA ILE A 269 -4.66 4.93 10.65
C ILE A 269 -4.73 3.48 11.13
N GLN A 270 -3.67 2.68 10.93
CA GLN A 270 -3.60 1.31 11.45
C GLN A 270 -3.76 1.30 12.98
N ILE A 271 -3.04 2.17 13.70
CA ILE A 271 -3.10 2.26 15.16
C ILE A 271 -4.46 2.81 15.61
N ILE A 272 -4.99 3.80 14.89
CA ILE A 272 -6.31 4.38 15.18
C ILE A 272 -7.42 3.33 15.04
N VAL A 273 -7.36 2.45 14.03
CA VAL A 273 -8.31 1.33 13.88
C VAL A 273 -8.30 0.44 15.12
N ASN A 274 -7.11 0.09 15.63
CA ASN A 274 -6.99 -0.74 16.83
C ASN A 274 -7.57 -0.05 18.07
N ILE A 275 -7.34 1.26 18.23
CA ILE A 275 -7.95 2.06 19.32
C ILE A 275 -9.48 2.05 19.20
N SER A 276 -10.03 2.35 18.01
CA SER A 276 -11.46 2.37 17.76
C SER A 276 -12.12 1.01 18.00
N TYR A 277 -11.47 -0.09 17.57
CA TYR A 277 -11.93 -1.45 17.83
C TYR A 277 -11.98 -1.76 19.32
N LEU A 278 -10.94 -1.42 20.09
CA LEU A 278 -10.92 -1.65 21.53
C LEU A 278 -12.02 -0.89 22.27
N TYR A 279 -12.31 0.35 21.87
CA TYR A 279 -13.45 1.10 22.41
C TYR A 279 -14.80 0.43 22.07
N PHE A 280 -14.98 0.01 20.82
CA PHE A 280 -16.17 -0.71 20.39
C PHE A 280 -16.35 -2.01 21.18
N ALA A 281 -15.30 -2.84 21.28
CA ALA A 281 -15.32 -4.12 21.99
C ALA A 281 -15.64 -3.94 23.49
N ALA A 282 -15.08 -2.91 24.15
CA ALA A 282 -15.36 -2.63 25.56
C ALA A 282 -16.86 -2.37 25.81
N ILE A 283 -17.48 -1.60 24.91
CA ILE A 283 -18.90 -1.22 25.00
C ILE A 283 -19.79 -2.40 24.62
N PHE A 284 -19.47 -3.10 23.53
CA PHE A 284 -20.23 -4.25 23.04
C PHE A 284 -20.26 -5.40 24.06
N LEU A 285 -19.12 -5.72 24.66
CA LEU A 285 -19.01 -6.77 25.67
C LEU A 285 -19.54 -6.33 27.04
N ASN A 286 -19.94 -5.06 27.18
CA ASN A 286 -20.23 -4.43 28.46
C ASN A 286 -19.13 -4.75 29.50
N ALA A 287 -17.86 -4.62 29.06
CA ALA A 287 -16.71 -5.22 29.73
C ALA A 287 -16.58 -4.76 31.19
N SER A 288 -16.96 -3.52 31.49
CA SER A 288 -16.93 -2.98 32.86
C SER A 288 -17.76 -3.79 33.87
N ARG A 289 -18.88 -4.38 33.42
CA ARG A 289 -19.79 -5.16 34.27
C ARG A 289 -19.46 -6.64 34.22
N ASP A 290 -19.29 -7.18 33.01
CA ASP A 290 -19.22 -8.63 32.80
C ASP A 290 -17.77 -9.16 32.86
N PHE A 291 -16.77 -8.32 32.58
CA PHE A 291 -15.35 -8.68 32.54
C PHE A 291 -14.43 -7.58 33.10
N PRO A 292 -14.48 -7.27 34.40
CA PRO A 292 -13.78 -6.12 34.98
C PRO A 292 -12.25 -6.20 34.81
N LEU A 293 -11.67 -7.40 34.74
CA LEU A 293 -10.24 -7.60 34.44
C LEU A 293 -9.92 -7.26 32.98
N LEU A 294 -10.72 -7.75 32.03
CA LEU A 294 -10.56 -7.45 30.61
C LEU A 294 -10.75 -5.95 30.35
N ASP A 295 -11.73 -5.32 30.98
CA ASP A 295 -11.97 -3.88 30.86
C ASP A 295 -10.79 -3.02 31.35
N LYS A 296 -10.14 -3.43 32.46
CA LYS A 296 -8.88 -2.79 32.90
C LYS A 296 -7.76 -2.99 31.87
N ALA A 297 -7.64 -4.20 31.32
CA ALA A 297 -6.64 -4.51 30.31
C ALA A 297 -6.87 -3.71 29.00
N ILE A 298 -8.12 -3.62 28.52
CA ILE A 298 -8.50 -2.80 27.36
C ILE A 298 -8.14 -1.33 27.60
N ARG A 299 -8.50 -0.77 28.76
CA ARG A 299 -8.18 0.64 29.08
C ARG A 299 -6.68 0.90 29.14
N TRP A 300 -5.88 -0.06 29.62
CA TRP A 300 -4.43 0.04 29.59
C TRP A 300 -3.87 -0.05 28.17
N ALA A 301 -4.36 -1.00 27.37
CA ALA A 301 -3.99 -1.15 25.97
C ALA A 301 -4.28 0.11 25.16
N ILE A 302 -5.45 0.73 25.33
CA ILE A 302 -5.80 2.00 24.66
C ILE A 302 -4.79 3.11 25.01
N ARG A 303 -4.43 3.26 26.30
CA ARG A 303 -3.43 4.27 26.72
C ARG A 303 -2.06 4.00 26.08
N LEU A 304 -1.64 2.74 26.05
CA LEU A 304 -0.40 2.33 25.41
C LEU A 304 -0.43 2.65 23.91
N LEU A 305 -1.52 2.35 23.20
CA LEU A 305 -1.67 2.65 21.78
C LEU A 305 -1.65 4.16 21.50
N PHE A 306 -2.22 5.00 22.37
CA PHE A 306 -2.10 6.45 22.23
C PHE A 306 -0.64 6.93 22.38
N VAL A 307 0.13 6.33 23.29
CA VAL A 307 1.57 6.62 23.42
C VAL A 307 2.31 6.19 22.16
N ILE A 308 2.04 5.00 21.63
CA ILE A 308 2.65 4.51 20.39
C ILE A 308 2.27 5.41 19.21
N LEU A 309 0.99 5.79 19.08
CA LEU A 309 0.50 6.70 18.04
C LEU A 309 1.27 8.03 18.07
N PHE A 310 1.44 8.62 19.25
CA PHE A 310 2.18 9.87 19.42
C PHE A 310 3.67 9.72 19.06
N LEU A 311 4.30 8.61 19.47
CA LEU A 311 5.70 8.33 19.14
C LEU A 311 5.90 8.13 17.63
N VAL A 312 5.05 7.34 16.98
CA VAL A 312 5.08 7.13 15.52
C VAL A 312 4.85 8.45 14.79
N PHE A 313 3.86 9.24 15.21
CA PHE A 313 3.65 10.57 14.64
C PHE A 313 4.89 11.47 14.76
N LEU A 314 5.54 11.49 15.93
CA LEU A 314 6.76 12.27 16.16
C LEU A 314 7.91 11.80 15.27
N MET A 315 8.15 10.49 15.18
CA MET A 315 9.20 9.90 14.34
C MET A 315 8.98 10.25 12.86
N LEU A 316 7.74 10.16 12.38
CA LEU A 316 7.38 10.43 10.99
C LEU A 316 7.50 11.92 10.62
N VAL A 317 7.08 12.82 11.50
CA VAL A 317 7.12 14.26 11.24
C VAL A 317 8.54 14.82 11.35
N THR A 318 9.32 14.35 12.33
CA THR A 318 10.68 14.86 12.57
C THR A 318 11.77 14.12 11.77
N GLY A 319 11.49 12.90 11.32
CA GLY A 319 12.49 11.98 10.76
C GLY A 319 13.46 11.42 11.81
N TYR A 320 13.34 11.82 13.07
CA TYR A 320 14.19 11.30 14.15
C TYR A 320 13.81 9.86 14.47
N LEU A 321 14.81 8.97 14.51
CA LEU A 321 14.62 7.52 14.73
C LEU A 321 13.71 6.84 13.68
N ALA A 322 13.60 7.39 12.46
CA ALA A 322 12.81 6.78 11.38
C ALA A 322 13.21 5.31 11.10
N GLU A 323 14.48 4.95 11.31
CA GLU A 323 14.97 3.58 11.20
C GLU A 323 14.32 2.62 12.22
N TYR A 324 13.87 3.13 13.37
CA TYR A 324 13.21 2.36 14.42
C TYR A 324 11.70 2.29 14.31
N GLU A 325 11.10 3.13 13.47
CA GLU A 325 9.66 3.24 13.26
C GLU A 325 9.05 1.86 12.92
N GLN A 326 9.67 1.13 11.99
CA GLN A 326 9.20 -0.19 11.57
C GLN A 326 9.18 -1.20 12.72
N TYR A 327 10.17 -1.18 13.61
CA TYR A 327 10.20 -2.07 14.77
C TYR A 327 9.10 -1.71 15.77
N LEU A 328 8.82 -0.41 15.95
CA LEU A 328 7.76 0.05 16.85
C LEU A 328 6.37 -0.37 16.33
N ILE A 329 6.12 -0.22 15.02
CA ILE A 329 4.86 -0.63 14.39
C ILE A 329 4.71 -2.15 14.36
N ALA A 330 5.79 -2.89 14.12
CA ALA A 330 5.77 -4.34 14.23
C ALA A 330 5.47 -4.80 15.67
N ALA A 331 6.09 -4.17 16.68
CA ALA A 331 5.84 -4.46 18.08
C ALA A 331 4.39 -4.17 18.48
N GLU A 332 3.81 -3.05 18.01
CA GLU A 332 2.39 -2.73 18.17
C GLU A 332 1.49 -3.83 17.59
N ARG A 333 1.78 -4.28 16.37
CA ARG A 333 1.00 -5.33 15.71
C ARG A 333 1.06 -6.64 16.48
N TYR A 334 2.24 -7.08 16.91
CA TYR A 334 2.40 -8.29 17.71
C TYR A 334 1.70 -8.18 19.06
N PHE A 335 1.80 -7.02 19.71
CA PHE A 335 1.07 -6.74 20.94
C PHE A 335 -0.44 -6.89 20.73
N MET A 336 -1.00 -6.32 19.66
CA MET A 336 -2.43 -6.41 19.37
C MET A 336 -2.90 -7.84 19.06
N ILE A 337 -2.10 -8.61 18.32
CA ILE A 337 -2.38 -10.04 18.06
C ILE A 337 -2.41 -10.84 19.37
N LEU A 338 -1.39 -10.68 20.21
CA LEU A 338 -1.29 -11.37 21.50
C LEU A 338 -2.42 -10.94 22.45
N PHE A 339 -2.74 -9.65 22.49
CA PHE A 339 -3.83 -9.10 23.28
C PHE A 339 -5.18 -9.69 22.84
N ALA A 340 -5.45 -9.73 21.53
CA ALA A 340 -6.69 -10.29 20.98
C ALA A 340 -6.82 -11.79 21.31
N LEU A 341 -5.76 -12.57 21.12
CA LEU A 341 -5.76 -14.00 21.48
C LEU A 341 -6.02 -14.21 22.98
N GLY A 342 -5.35 -13.45 23.84
CA GLY A 342 -5.57 -13.49 25.29
C GLY A 342 -7.00 -13.12 25.67
N ALA A 343 -7.55 -12.09 25.05
CA ALA A 343 -8.94 -11.67 25.23
C ALA A 343 -9.93 -12.76 24.80
N TYR A 344 -9.71 -13.40 23.64
CA TYR A 344 -10.58 -14.48 23.16
C TYR A 344 -10.57 -15.69 24.09
N VAL A 345 -9.40 -16.14 24.52
CA VAL A 345 -9.28 -17.23 25.49
C VAL A 345 -10.01 -16.87 26.78
N HIS A 346 -9.84 -15.65 27.28
CA HIS A 346 -10.56 -15.19 28.46
C HIS A 346 -12.08 -15.19 28.26
N ILE A 347 -12.58 -14.62 27.15
CA ILE A 347 -14.02 -14.57 26.87
C ILE A 347 -14.61 -15.99 26.75
N ILE A 348 -13.94 -16.90 26.04
CA ILE A 348 -14.41 -18.28 25.84
C ILE A 348 -14.48 -19.04 27.17
N LEU A 349 -13.50 -18.85 28.06
CA LEU A 349 -13.46 -19.56 29.35
C LEU A 349 -14.50 -19.06 30.36
N TYR A 350 -14.82 -17.76 30.34
CA TYR A 350 -15.64 -17.14 31.39
C TYR A 350 -17.07 -16.81 30.96
N TYR A 351 -17.39 -16.80 29.66
CA TYR A 351 -18.67 -16.28 29.18
C TYR A 351 -19.73 -17.35 28.90
N LYS A 352 -20.99 -17.01 29.22
CA LYS A 352 -22.15 -17.92 29.11
C LYS A 352 -23.17 -17.53 28.03
N GLN A 353 -23.19 -16.28 27.55
CA GLN A 353 -24.22 -15.89 26.56
C GLN A 353 -23.75 -16.14 25.12
N LYS A 354 -24.66 -16.64 24.29
CA LYS A 354 -24.35 -17.03 22.91
C LYS A 354 -24.00 -15.86 21.98
N ILE A 355 -24.53 -14.66 22.26
CA ILE A 355 -24.34 -13.47 21.40
C ILE A 355 -22.87 -13.06 21.28
N VAL A 356 -22.12 -13.09 22.38
CA VAL A 356 -20.70 -12.71 22.38
C VAL A 356 -19.83 -13.70 21.62
N LEU A 357 -20.22 -14.98 21.58
CA LEU A 357 -19.50 -15.98 20.81
C LEU A 357 -19.57 -15.69 19.30
N TYR A 358 -20.66 -15.10 18.79
CA TYR A 358 -20.72 -14.66 17.40
C TYR A 358 -19.69 -13.56 17.11
N LEU A 359 -19.55 -12.58 18.01
CA LEU A 359 -18.52 -11.54 17.88
C LEU A 359 -17.11 -12.13 17.92
N VAL A 360 -16.83 -13.03 18.86
CA VAL A 360 -15.53 -13.71 18.95
C VAL A 360 -15.23 -14.49 17.67
N MET A 361 -16.21 -15.21 17.13
CA MET A 361 -16.04 -15.94 15.87
C MET A 361 -15.73 -15.02 14.69
N GLY A 362 -16.47 -13.93 14.50
CA GLY A 362 -16.18 -12.93 13.46
C GLY A 362 -14.78 -12.34 13.63
N SER A 363 -14.42 -11.97 14.86
CA SER A 363 -13.11 -11.38 15.17
C SER A 363 -11.95 -12.38 15.00
N ILE A 364 -12.19 -13.69 15.15
CA ILE A 364 -11.22 -14.75 14.82
C ILE A 364 -10.99 -14.83 13.31
N PHE A 365 -12.04 -14.72 12.49
CA PHE A 365 -11.87 -14.70 11.03
C PHE A 365 -11.09 -13.46 10.56
N PHE A 366 -11.36 -12.29 11.15
CA PHE A 366 -10.58 -11.09 10.91
C PHE A 366 -9.10 -11.28 11.30
N LEU A 367 -8.84 -11.80 12.52
CA LEU A 367 -7.49 -12.06 12.99
C LEU A 367 -6.76 -13.07 12.09
N ALA A 368 -7.43 -14.15 11.69
CA ALA A 368 -6.88 -15.14 10.78
C ALA A 368 -6.55 -14.51 9.41
N GLY A 369 -7.44 -13.69 8.87
CA GLY A 369 -7.20 -12.91 7.66
C GLY A 369 -5.99 -11.99 7.79
N GLY A 370 -5.82 -11.31 8.92
CA GLY A 370 -4.66 -10.47 9.23
C GLY A 370 -3.34 -11.25 9.31
N ILE A 371 -3.34 -12.41 9.98
CA ILE A 371 -2.17 -13.31 10.06
C ILE A 371 -1.81 -13.84 8.66
N LEU A 372 -2.80 -14.29 7.88
CA LEU A 372 -2.58 -14.75 6.51
C LEU A 372 -2.04 -13.62 5.62
N ALA A 373 -2.56 -12.41 5.74
CA ALA A 373 -2.06 -11.25 5.02
C ALA A 373 -0.60 -10.95 5.38
N MET A 374 -0.21 -11.12 6.64
CA MET A 374 1.18 -10.97 7.08
C MET A 374 2.10 -12.08 6.55
N LEU A 375 1.63 -13.33 6.55
CA LEU A 375 2.41 -14.49 6.07
C LEU A 375 2.61 -14.47 4.55
N PHE A 376 1.57 -14.12 3.80
CA PHE A 376 1.59 -14.12 2.33
C PHE A 376 1.87 -12.76 1.70
N LEU A 377 2.06 -11.71 2.53
CA LEU A 377 2.25 -10.32 2.09
C LEU A 377 1.13 -9.86 1.13
N ASN A 378 -0.09 -10.34 1.34
CA ASN A 378 -1.23 -10.07 0.47
C ASN A 378 -2.44 -9.62 1.28
N ILE A 379 -2.77 -8.33 1.18
CA ILE A 379 -3.82 -7.69 1.95
C ILE A 379 -5.23 -8.20 1.63
N SER A 380 -5.39 -8.88 0.49
CA SER A 380 -6.67 -9.50 0.09
C SER A 380 -7.19 -10.48 1.15
N TYR A 381 -6.30 -11.16 1.87
CA TYR A 381 -6.70 -12.07 2.94
C TYR A 381 -7.30 -11.34 4.15
N MET A 382 -6.77 -10.16 4.48
CA MET A 382 -7.29 -9.34 5.58
C MET A 382 -8.65 -8.74 5.22
N MET A 383 -8.83 -8.28 3.97
CA MET A 383 -10.13 -7.82 3.49
C MET A 383 -11.18 -8.94 3.49
N LEU A 384 -10.80 -10.15 3.06
CA LEU A 384 -11.71 -11.30 3.09
C LEU A 384 -12.09 -11.68 4.53
N GLY A 385 -11.13 -11.65 5.45
CA GLY A 385 -11.41 -11.83 6.88
C GLY A 385 -12.37 -10.78 7.44
N SER A 386 -12.16 -9.51 7.09
CA SER A 386 -13.04 -8.40 7.49
C SER A 386 -14.43 -8.50 6.87
N ALA A 387 -14.53 -8.93 5.61
CA ALA A 387 -15.81 -9.13 4.94
C ALA A 387 -16.63 -10.28 5.52
N ILE A 388 -15.99 -11.25 6.20
CA ILE A 388 -16.67 -12.35 6.91
C ILE A 388 -17.07 -11.92 8.33
N GLU A 389 -16.30 -11.02 8.94
CA GLU A 389 -16.60 -10.46 10.27
C GLU A 389 -17.88 -9.61 10.27
N VAL A 390 -18.01 -8.77 9.24
CA VAL A 390 -19.14 -7.84 8.99
C VAL A 390 -20.34 -8.60 8.45
#